data_AF-A0A382RCI2-F1
#
_entry.id   AF-A0A382RCI2-F1
#
_cell.length_a   1.000
_cell.length_b   1.000
_cell.length_c   1.000
_cell.angle_alpha   90.00
_cell.angle_beta   90.00
_cell.angle_gamma   90.00
#
_symmetry.space_group_name_H-M   'P 1'
#
loop_
_entity.id
_entity.type
_entity.pdbx_description
1 polymer ?
#
loop_
_entity_poly.entity_id
_entity_poly.type
_entity_poly.pdbx_seq_one_letter_code
_entity_poly.pdbx_strand_id
1 'polypeptide(L)'
;MEVGGSQFRNPSPHIQTFRVPNLSEINFPALRAGRLARLQQMMKRHEIPVCLFYNPGNIRYATGTEVMGVWTATTLARYAVVPADGSPVMFEYMNSMHVSEKFVDDVRPAPNWQYKATAGLAAANKWADEIKSVIAELGYAGEPLAVDKLDGFGFMALQNAGITVTDPSPATVDAREVKTPEEIQLMILNGGAGDAMLTEFEAAIRPGIREYELLGVLNKALFDHHG
;
A
#
# COMPACT_ATOMS: atom_id res chain seq x y z
N MET A 1 -45.66 13.58 9.06
CA MET A 1 -44.25 13.18 9.10
C MET A 1 -43.53 14.07 8.10
N GLU A 2 -42.98 15.19 8.56
CA GLU A 2 -42.17 16.06 7.70
C GLU A 2 -40.82 15.41 7.48
N VAL A 3 -40.54 15.07 6.23
CA VAL A 3 -39.25 14.53 5.80
C VAL A 3 -38.46 15.67 5.19
N GLY A 4 -37.27 15.94 5.72
CA GLY A 4 -36.27 16.75 5.02
C GLY A 4 -36.19 18.21 5.44
N GLY A 5 -35.85 18.45 6.72
CA GLY A 5 -35.17 19.69 7.08
C GLY A 5 -33.88 19.78 6.28
N SER A 6 -33.80 20.78 5.41
CA SER A 6 -32.62 21.13 4.63
C SER A 6 -31.47 21.55 5.58
N GLN A 7 -30.74 20.56 6.09
CA GLN A 7 -29.43 20.78 6.67
C GLN A 7 -28.42 20.87 5.52
N PHE A 8 -28.45 21.97 4.77
CA PHE A 8 -27.28 22.32 3.97
C PHE A 8 -26.09 22.42 4.95
N ARG A 9 -25.05 21.61 4.70
CA ARG A 9 -23.75 21.78 5.36
C ARG A 9 -23.34 23.24 5.19
N ASN A 10 -22.75 23.84 6.22
CA ASN A 10 -22.23 25.20 6.21
C ASN A 10 -21.54 25.50 4.84
N PRO A 11 -22.04 26.45 4.03
CA PRO A 11 -21.53 26.72 2.69
C PRO A 11 -20.13 27.34 2.69
N SER A 12 -19.63 27.72 3.87
CA SER A 12 -18.26 28.15 4.07
C SER A 12 -17.50 27.08 4.88
N PRO A 13 -17.00 26.02 4.24
CA PRO A 13 -15.91 25.27 4.86
C PRO A 13 -14.78 26.27 5.12
N HIS A 14 -14.19 26.24 6.31
CA HIS A 14 -12.96 27.00 6.53
C HIS A 14 -11.99 26.64 5.42
N ILE A 15 -11.74 27.57 4.48
CA ILE A 15 -10.79 27.36 3.39
C ILE A 15 -9.47 27.00 4.06
N GLN A 16 -8.90 25.88 3.65
CA GLN A 16 -7.67 25.35 4.21
C GLN A 16 -6.57 26.42 4.04
N THR A 17 -5.87 26.75 5.13
CA THR A 17 -4.83 27.81 5.16
C THR A 17 -3.43 27.24 5.33
N PHE A 18 -3.27 25.93 5.12
CA PHE A 18 -1.95 25.31 5.30
C PHE A 18 -1.03 25.73 4.15
N ARG A 19 0.20 26.13 4.50
CA ARG A 19 1.26 26.27 3.51
C ARG A 19 1.55 24.89 2.91
N VAL A 20 1.45 24.78 1.60
CA VAL A 20 1.87 23.58 0.86
C VAL A 20 3.40 23.45 0.94
N PRO A 21 3.95 22.35 1.47
CA PRO A 21 5.40 22.15 1.57
C PRO A 21 5.99 21.80 0.20
N ASN A 22 7.27 22.11 -0.04
CA ASN A 22 8.00 21.52 -1.15
C ASN A 22 8.40 20.08 -0.82
N LEU A 23 8.57 19.23 -1.85
CA LEU A 23 9.03 17.84 -1.66
C LEU A 23 10.38 17.74 -0.92
N SER A 24 11.28 18.72 -1.12
CA SER A 24 12.58 18.78 -0.46
C SER A 24 12.50 19.08 1.05
N GLU A 25 11.37 19.59 1.54
CA GLU A 25 11.14 19.85 2.97
C GLU A 25 10.72 18.57 3.72
N ILE A 26 10.35 17.51 2.99
CA ILE A 26 9.84 16.26 3.57
C ILE A 26 11.01 15.30 3.83
N ASN A 27 11.17 14.90 5.08
CA ASN A 27 12.17 13.90 5.48
C ASN A 27 11.67 12.48 5.14
N PHE A 28 11.95 12.01 3.92
CA PHE A 28 11.55 10.68 3.45
C PHE A 28 12.17 9.51 4.25
N PRO A 29 13.44 9.55 4.69
CA PRO A 29 13.96 8.55 5.62
C PRO A 29 13.15 8.43 6.91
N ALA A 30 12.85 9.56 7.56
CA ALA A 30 12.04 9.57 8.79
C ALA A 30 10.61 9.08 8.53
N LEU A 31 10.01 9.44 7.39
CA LEU A 31 8.71 8.94 6.96
C LEU A 31 8.68 7.41 6.88
N ARG A 32 9.66 6.79 6.19
CA ARG A 32 9.71 5.33 6.04
C ARG A 32 9.90 4.63 7.39
N ALA A 33 10.87 5.09 8.18
CA ALA A 33 11.13 4.52 9.51
C ALA A 33 9.92 4.68 10.44
N GLY A 34 9.28 5.85 10.46
CA GLY A 34 8.12 6.15 11.29
C GLY A 34 6.90 5.28 10.94
N ARG A 35 6.64 5.07 9.64
CA ARG A 35 5.55 4.19 9.18
C ARG A 35 5.76 2.74 9.59
N LEU A 36 6.97 2.20 9.37
CA LEU A 36 7.30 0.84 9.77
C LEU A 36 7.17 0.67 11.29
N ALA A 37 7.75 1.59 12.07
CA ALA A 37 7.65 1.56 13.53
C ALA A 37 6.19 1.62 14.00
N ARG A 38 5.35 2.46 13.38
CA ARG A 38 3.92 2.55 13.69
C ARG A 38 3.17 1.27 13.34
N LEU A 39 3.46 0.65 12.19
CA LEU A 39 2.89 -0.63 11.80
C LEU A 39 3.25 -1.72 12.82
N GLN A 40 4.53 -1.86 13.13
CA GLN A 40 5.04 -2.84 14.09
C GLN A 40 4.48 -2.64 15.48
N GLN A 41 4.29 -1.39 15.92
CA GLN A 41 3.62 -1.08 17.18
C GLN A 41 2.18 -1.64 17.20
N MET A 42 1.42 -1.46 16.11
CA MET A 42 0.05 -1.98 16.03
C MET A 42 0.01 -3.49 15.83
N MET A 43 0.97 -4.08 15.12
CA MET A 43 1.16 -5.53 15.05
C MET A 43 1.36 -6.13 16.44
N LYS A 44 2.26 -5.58 17.25
CA LYS A 44 2.47 -6.00 18.64
C LYS A 44 1.20 -5.84 19.49
N ARG A 45 0.46 -4.74 19.31
CA ARG A 45 -0.79 -4.47 20.04
C ARG A 45 -1.89 -5.50 19.74
N HIS A 46 -1.96 -5.95 18.49
CA HIS A 46 -2.96 -6.92 18.01
C HIS A 46 -2.44 -8.36 17.99
N GLU A 47 -1.29 -8.62 18.62
CA GLU A 47 -0.68 -9.96 18.69
C GLU A 47 -0.46 -10.58 17.29
N ILE A 48 -0.09 -9.76 16.30
CA ILE A 48 0.23 -10.18 14.94
C ILE A 48 1.75 -10.26 14.80
N PRO A 49 2.36 -11.47 14.81
CA PRO A 49 3.82 -11.63 14.83
C PRO A 49 4.47 -11.31 13.49
N VAL A 50 3.81 -11.66 12.38
CA VAL A 50 4.35 -11.50 11.03
C VAL A 50 3.22 -11.30 10.01
N CYS A 51 3.44 -10.39 9.07
CA CYS A 51 2.54 -10.09 7.97
C CYS A 51 3.18 -10.46 6.63
N LEU A 52 2.36 -10.91 5.68
CA LEU A 52 2.66 -11.03 4.26
C LEU A 52 1.77 -10.05 3.49
N PHE A 53 2.39 -9.09 2.81
CA PHE A 53 1.68 -8.07 2.05
C PHE A 53 1.90 -8.20 0.55
N TYR A 54 0.80 -8.35 -0.19
CA TYR A 54 0.71 -8.18 -1.63
C TYR A 54 0.00 -6.89 -2.02
N ASN A 55 -0.77 -6.26 -1.12
CA ASN A 55 -1.43 -5.00 -1.43
C ASN A 55 -0.37 -3.89 -1.59
N PRO A 56 -0.32 -3.17 -2.73
CA PRO A 56 0.67 -2.12 -2.95
C PRO A 56 0.68 -1.03 -1.87
N GLY A 57 -0.49 -0.72 -1.29
CA GLY A 57 -0.62 0.25 -0.21
C GLY A 57 0.04 -0.21 1.09
N ASN A 58 -0.08 -1.49 1.44
CA ASN A 58 0.56 -2.04 2.65
C ASN A 58 2.06 -2.20 2.45
N ILE A 59 2.50 -2.67 1.27
CA ILE A 59 3.92 -2.72 0.91
C ILE A 59 4.52 -1.31 1.01
N ARG A 60 3.93 -0.32 0.33
CA ARG A 60 4.43 1.06 0.34
C ARG A 60 4.45 1.66 1.75
N TYR A 61 3.49 1.32 2.59
CA TYR A 61 3.48 1.78 3.98
C TYR A 61 4.65 1.17 4.79
N ALA A 62 4.87 -0.14 4.67
CA ALA A 62 5.90 -0.85 5.41
C ALA A 62 7.34 -0.58 4.93
N THR A 63 7.54 -0.42 3.62
CA THR A 63 8.89 -0.36 3.01
C THR A 63 9.20 0.98 2.34
N GLY A 64 8.18 1.77 2.01
CA GLY A 64 8.32 2.96 1.18
C GLY A 64 8.51 2.69 -0.32
N THR A 65 8.52 1.42 -0.75
CA THR A 65 8.78 1.03 -2.15
C THR A 65 7.49 0.89 -2.95
N GLU A 66 7.52 1.30 -4.22
CA GLU A 66 6.41 1.22 -5.17
C GLU A 66 6.99 0.86 -6.54
N VAL A 67 6.40 -0.14 -7.19
CA VAL A 67 6.80 -0.62 -8.52
C VAL A 67 5.53 -1.04 -9.25
N MET A 68 5.24 -0.36 -10.38
CA MET A 68 4.15 -0.70 -11.30
C MET A 68 2.80 -0.91 -10.59
N GLY A 69 2.39 0.01 -9.72
CA GLY A 69 1.28 -0.15 -8.78
C GLY A 69 -0.04 -0.56 -9.39
N VAL A 70 -0.34 -0.10 -10.61
CA VAL A 70 -1.54 -0.52 -11.35
C VAL A 70 -1.49 -2.01 -11.70
N TRP A 71 -0.33 -2.50 -12.15
CA TRP A 71 -0.14 -3.91 -12.49
C TRP A 71 -0.09 -4.78 -11.23
N THR A 72 0.70 -4.39 -10.23
CA THR A 72 0.87 -5.15 -8.98
C THR A 72 -0.37 -5.11 -8.09
N ALA A 73 -1.30 -4.17 -8.32
CA ALA A 73 -2.63 -4.20 -7.70
C ALA A 73 -3.46 -5.43 -8.11
N THR A 74 -3.21 -6.04 -9.27
CA THR A 74 -3.93 -7.26 -9.71
C THR A 74 -3.03 -8.47 -9.85
N THR A 75 -1.74 -8.29 -10.15
CA THR A 75 -0.75 -9.37 -10.32
C THR A 75 0.10 -9.58 -9.05
N LEU A 76 0.20 -10.82 -8.60
CA LEU A 76 1.02 -11.25 -7.45
C LEU A 76 2.51 -11.36 -7.84
N ALA A 77 3.08 -10.22 -8.25
CA ALA A 77 4.44 -10.15 -8.79
C ALA A 77 5.49 -9.59 -7.81
N ARG A 78 5.04 -9.03 -6.68
CA ARG A 78 5.89 -8.53 -5.60
C ARG A 78 5.14 -8.61 -4.28
N TYR A 79 5.86 -8.80 -3.19
CA TYR A 79 5.29 -8.88 -1.84
C TYR A 79 6.35 -8.57 -0.78
N ALA A 80 5.92 -8.30 0.44
CA ALA A 80 6.83 -8.09 1.58
C ALA A 80 6.43 -9.00 2.74
N VAL A 81 7.43 -9.62 3.37
CA VAL A 81 7.26 -10.27 4.69
C VAL A 81 7.73 -9.27 5.74
N VAL A 82 6.82 -8.86 6.62
CA VAL A 82 7.05 -7.82 7.62
C VAL A 82 6.92 -8.43 9.01
N PRO A 83 8.00 -8.53 9.78
CA PRO A 83 7.93 -8.98 11.17
C PRO A 83 7.42 -7.88 12.10
N ALA A 84 6.88 -8.26 13.26
CA ALA A 84 6.50 -7.32 14.31
C ALA A 84 7.71 -6.59 14.92
N ASP A 85 8.93 -7.11 14.72
CA ASP A 85 10.18 -6.45 15.10
C ASP A 85 11.26 -6.66 14.04
N GLY A 86 12.09 -5.64 13.79
CA GLY A 86 13.17 -5.68 12.79
C GLY A 86 12.77 -5.23 11.39
N SER A 87 13.59 -5.56 10.40
CA SER A 87 13.43 -5.07 9.02
C SER A 87 12.53 -6.00 8.17
N PRO A 88 11.72 -5.44 7.24
CA PRO A 88 11.01 -6.22 6.24
C PRO A 88 11.96 -6.96 5.28
N VAL A 89 11.51 -8.10 4.76
CA VAL A 89 12.09 -8.77 3.59
C VAL A 89 11.20 -8.48 2.39
N MET A 90 11.75 -7.86 1.35
CA MET A 90 11.03 -7.53 0.13
C MET A 90 11.28 -8.58 -0.94
N PHE A 91 10.22 -9.08 -1.56
CA PHE A 91 10.28 -9.94 -2.74
C PHE A 91 9.81 -9.14 -3.94
N GLU A 92 10.73 -8.84 -4.86
CA GLU A 92 10.49 -7.92 -5.97
C GLU A 92 10.47 -8.63 -7.32
N TYR A 93 9.74 -8.05 -8.28
CA TYR A 93 9.86 -8.46 -9.66
C TYR A 93 11.32 -8.38 -10.11
N MET A 94 11.86 -9.48 -10.66
CA MET A 94 13.31 -9.64 -10.90
C MET A 94 13.98 -8.44 -11.59
N ASN A 95 13.32 -7.84 -12.58
CA ASN A 95 13.88 -6.72 -13.35
C ASN A 95 13.73 -5.36 -12.65
N SER A 96 13.11 -5.32 -11.47
CA SER A 96 12.84 -4.12 -10.68
C SER A 96 13.45 -4.16 -9.28
N MET A 97 14.25 -5.18 -8.94
CA MET A 97 14.92 -5.32 -7.63
C MET A 97 15.69 -4.06 -7.25
N HIS A 98 16.46 -3.50 -8.20
CA HIS A 98 17.24 -2.26 -8.06
C HIS A 98 16.43 -1.02 -7.64
N VAL A 99 15.11 -1.03 -7.79
CA VAL A 99 14.24 0.06 -7.31
C VAL A 99 14.01 -0.07 -5.82
N SER A 100 13.74 -1.28 -5.33
CA SER A 100 13.49 -1.57 -3.92
C SER A 100 14.77 -1.56 -3.09
N GLU A 101 15.91 -1.98 -3.66
CA GLU A 101 17.24 -1.98 -3.01
C GLU A 101 17.74 -0.57 -2.63
N LYS A 102 17.12 0.49 -3.15
CA LYS A 102 17.42 1.88 -2.72
C LYS A 102 16.99 2.18 -1.29
N PHE A 103 16.06 1.39 -0.75
CA PHE A 103 15.38 1.69 0.51
C PHE A 103 15.24 0.49 1.45
N VAL A 104 15.39 -0.73 0.95
CA VAL A 104 15.25 -1.98 1.72
C VAL A 104 16.53 -2.79 1.58
N ASP A 105 17.05 -3.29 2.70
CA ASP A 105 18.34 -4.01 2.74
C ASP A 105 18.23 -5.45 2.22
N ASP A 106 17.14 -6.16 2.52
CA ASP A 106 16.89 -7.54 2.06
C ASP A 106 15.84 -7.56 0.95
N VAL A 107 16.32 -7.61 -0.30
CA VAL A 107 15.49 -7.71 -1.51
C VAL A 107 15.80 -9.01 -2.23
N ARG A 108 14.77 -9.85 -2.39
CA ARG A 108 14.84 -11.18 -3.01
C ARG A 108 13.97 -11.21 -4.27
N PRO A 109 14.23 -12.10 -5.24
CA PRO A 109 13.38 -12.24 -6.42
C PRO A 109 12.04 -12.86 -6.05
N ALA A 110 10.94 -12.25 -6.50
CA ALA A 110 9.60 -12.79 -6.29
C ALA A 110 9.32 -13.97 -7.24
N PRO A 111 9.11 -15.20 -6.74
CA PRO A 111 8.55 -16.27 -7.55
C PRO A 111 7.12 -15.94 -7.95
N ASN A 112 6.70 -16.43 -9.12
CA ASN A 112 5.32 -16.32 -9.58
C ASN A 112 4.74 -17.70 -9.90
N TRP A 113 3.43 -17.84 -9.67
CA TRP A 113 2.65 -19.01 -10.06
C TRP A 113 1.42 -18.66 -10.92
N GLN A 114 1.06 -17.39 -10.99
CA GLN A 114 -0.06 -16.94 -11.82
C GLN A 114 0.19 -17.27 -13.30
N TYR A 115 -0.89 -17.59 -14.02
CA TYR A 115 -0.88 -17.97 -15.45
C TYR A 115 -0.10 -19.27 -15.79
N LYS A 116 0.25 -20.10 -14.79
CA LYS A 116 0.90 -21.42 -15.01
C LYS A 116 -0.08 -22.59 -15.14
N ALA A 117 -1.38 -22.32 -15.23
CA ALA A 117 -2.44 -23.33 -15.36
C ALA A 117 -2.29 -24.47 -14.32
N THR A 118 -2.22 -25.73 -14.77
CA THR A 118 -2.11 -26.91 -13.91
C THR A 118 -0.81 -26.99 -13.12
N ALA A 119 0.24 -26.26 -13.53
CA ALA A 119 1.50 -26.17 -12.78
C ALA A 119 1.47 -25.08 -11.69
N GLY A 120 0.40 -24.30 -11.58
CA GLY A 120 0.27 -23.18 -10.64
C GLY A 120 0.40 -23.61 -9.19
N LEU A 121 -0.34 -24.64 -8.76
CA LEU A 121 -0.28 -25.10 -7.36
C LEU A 121 1.11 -25.65 -6.98
N ALA A 122 1.78 -26.38 -7.87
CA ALA A 122 3.12 -26.87 -7.62
C ALA A 122 4.15 -25.73 -7.48
N ALA A 123 4.01 -24.66 -8.27
CA ALA A 123 4.84 -23.46 -8.13
C ALA A 123 4.51 -22.69 -6.84
N ALA A 124 3.23 -22.58 -6.48
CA ALA A 124 2.80 -21.94 -5.25
C ALA A 124 3.28 -22.70 -4.00
N ASN A 125 3.31 -24.04 -4.01
CA ASN A 125 3.85 -24.83 -2.90
C ASN A 125 5.34 -24.51 -2.65
N LYS A 126 6.16 -24.39 -3.71
CA LYS A 126 7.57 -23.98 -3.57
C LYS A 126 7.71 -22.58 -2.99
N TRP A 127 6.84 -21.66 -3.40
CA TRP A 127 6.77 -20.32 -2.83
C TRP A 127 6.38 -20.36 -1.34
N ALA A 128 5.40 -21.18 -0.94
CA ALA A 128 5.01 -21.31 0.46
C ALA A 128 6.14 -21.89 1.34
N ASP A 129 6.95 -22.81 0.81
CA ASP A 129 8.15 -23.30 1.49
C ASP A 129 9.18 -22.18 1.70
N GLU A 130 9.35 -21.28 0.73
CA GLU A 130 10.22 -20.10 0.84
C GLU A 130 9.68 -19.12 1.89
N ILE A 131 8.37 -18.83 1.90
CA ILE A 131 7.73 -18.02 2.94
C ILE A 131 7.97 -18.63 4.33
N LYS A 132 7.82 -19.95 4.48
CA LYS A 132 8.07 -20.65 5.74
C LYS A 132 9.52 -20.51 6.19
N SER A 133 10.49 -20.60 5.26
CA SER A 133 11.91 -20.37 5.55
C SER A 133 12.15 -18.95 6.05
N VAL A 134 11.61 -17.94 5.36
CA VAL A 134 11.80 -16.53 5.72
C VAL A 134 11.18 -16.21 7.07
N ILE A 135 9.99 -16.71 7.36
CA ILE A 135 9.35 -16.56 8.67
C ILE A 135 10.24 -17.17 9.77
N ALA A 136 10.87 -18.31 9.51
CA ALA A 136 11.80 -18.92 10.45
C ALA A 136 13.12 -18.13 10.61
N GLU A 137 13.68 -17.60 9.51
CA GLU A 137 14.84 -16.71 9.50
C GLU A 137 14.60 -15.45 10.36
N LEU A 138 13.38 -14.92 10.31
CA LEU A 138 12.95 -13.78 11.12
C LEU A 138 12.64 -14.13 12.58
N GLY A 139 12.71 -15.41 12.96
CA GLY A 139 12.48 -15.87 14.34
C GLY A 139 11.01 -16.14 14.71
N TYR A 140 10.11 -16.23 13.73
CA TYR A 140 8.66 -16.43 13.92
C TYR A 140 8.18 -17.81 13.46
N ALA A 141 9.06 -18.82 13.48
CA ALA A 141 8.72 -20.17 13.04
C ALA A 141 7.51 -20.74 13.79
N GLY A 142 6.47 -21.15 13.06
CA GLY A 142 5.25 -21.73 13.63
C GLY A 142 4.18 -20.71 14.06
N GLU A 143 4.49 -19.42 14.00
CA GLU A 143 3.51 -18.37 14.26
C GLU A 143 2.48 -18.23 13.12
N PRO A 144 1.25 -17.75 13.41
CA PRO A 144 0.28 -17.42 12.37
C PRO A 144 0.79 -16.30 11.45
N LEU A 145 0.51 -16.42 10.16
CA LEU A 145 0.86 -15.43 9.14
C LEU A 145 -0.36 -14.59 8.78
N ALA A 146 -0.30 -13.29 9.03
CA ALA A 146 -1.37 -12.38 8.61
C ALA A 146 -1.20 -12.00 7.14
N VAL A 147 -2.18 -12.29 6.27
CA VAL A 147 -2.06 -12.10 4.81
C VAL A 147 -3.13 -11.15 4.30
N ASP A 148 -2.75 -10.09 3.59
CA ASP A 148 -3.71 -9.06 3.14
C ASP A 148 -4.46 -9.42 1.84
N LYS A 149 -3.77 -10.07 0.91
CA LYS A 149 -4.28 -10.44 -0.42
C LYS A 149 -3.55 -11.67 -0.91
N LEU A 150 -4.29 -12.67 -1.34
CA LEU A 150 -3.75 -13.87 -1.97
C LEU A 150 -4.78 -14.50 -2.89
N ASP A 151 -4.33 -15.21 -3.92
CA ASP A 151 -5.22 -16.02 -4.75
C ASP A 151 -5.42 -17.42 -4.16
N GLY A 152 -6.30 -18.22 -4.79
CA GLY A 152 -6.62 -19.56 -4.30
C GLY A 152 -5.42 -20.51 -4.24
N PHE A 153 -4.49 -20.44 -5.20
CA PHE A 153 -3.30 -21.30 -5.19
C PHE A 153 -2.33 -20.92 -4.09
N GLY A 154 -2.10 -19.62 -3.88
CA GLY A 154 -1.29 -19.16 -2.76
C GLY A 154 -1.90 -19.58 -1.42
N PHE A 155 -3.22 -19.42 -1.24
CA PHE A 155 -3.89 -19.82 0.00
C PHE A 155 -3.75 -21.33 0.27
N MET A 156 -4.05 -22.17 -0.72
CA MET A 156 -3.88 -23.62 -0.58
C MET A 156 -2.43 -24.02 -0.32
N ALA A 157 -1.46 -23.35 -0.96
CA ALA A 157 -0.05 -23.63 -0.73
C ALA A 157 0.39 -23.32 0.71
N LEU A 158 -0.05 -22.19 1.29
CA LEU A 158 0.20 -21.88 2.70
C LEU A 158 -0.43 -22.94 3.63
N GLN A 159 -1.65 -23.38 3.33
CA GLN A 159 -2.29 -24.47 4.10
C GLN A 159 -1.50 -25.78 4.00
N ASN A 160 -1.03 -26.15 2.81
CA ASN A 160 -0.20 -27.35 2.60
C ASN A 160 1.13 -27.27 3.36
N ALA A 161 1.72 -26.07 3.46
CA ALA A 161 2.93 -25.82 4.24
C ALA A 161 2.69 -25.83 5.77
N GLY A 162 1.43 -25.95 6.21
CA GLY A 162 1.01 -25.94 7.61
C GLY A 162 0.99 -24.54 8.23
N ILE A 163 0.84 -23.49 7.41
CA ILE A 163 0.80 -22.10 7.88
C ILE A 163 -0.65 -21.70 8.15
N THR A 164 -0.93 -21.29 9.38
CA THR A 164 -2.21 -20.68 9.75
C THR A 164 -2.27 -19.26 9.20
N VAL A 165 -3.28 -18.97 8.38
CA VAL A 165 -3.49 -17.63 7.79
C VAL A 165 -4.46 -16.83 8.65
N THR A 166 -4.10 -15.60 8.96
CA THR A 166 -4.93 -14.63 9.70
C THR A 166 -5.09 -13.32 8.94
N ASP A 167 -5.92 -12.40 9.47
CA ASP A 167 -6.20 -11.10 8.85
C ASP A 167 -5.29 -10.01 9.43
N PRO A 168 -4.54 -9.24 8.60
CA PRO A 168 -3.70 -8.14 9.06
C PRO A 168 -4.49 -6.84 9.26
N SER A 169 -5.79 -6.79 8.94
CA SER A 169 -6.56 -5.55 8.96
C SER A 169 -6.54 -4.81 10.31
N PRO A 170 -6.59 -5.47 11.50
CA PRO A 170 -6.55 -4.74 12.77
C PRO A 170 -5.28 -3.91 12.94
N ALA A 171 -4.11 -4.47 12.60
CA ALA A 171 -2.85 -3.73 12.67
C ALA A 171 -2.69 -2.71 11.55
N THR A 172 -3.03 -3.07 10.31
CA THR A 172 -2.81 -2.19 9.15
C THR A 172 -3.75 -0.98 9.12
N VAL A 173 -5.00 -1.14 9.56
CA VAL A 173 -5.97 -0.04 9.67
C VAL A 173 -5.55 0.92 10.79
N ASP A 174 -5.33 0.42 12.01
CA ASP A 174 -4.93 1.24 13.17
C ASP A 174 -3.59 1.97 12.95
N ALA A 175 -2.66 1.32 12.25
CA ALA A 175 -1.37 1.92 11.92
C ALA A 175 -1.55 3.14 11.03
N ARG A 176 -2.46 3.05 10.04
CA ARG A 176 -2.70 4.07 9.00
C ARG A 176 -3.77 5.09 9.37
N GLU A 177 -4.50 4.87 10.46
CA GLU A 177 -5.52 5.79 10.96
C GLU A 177 -4.89 7.11 11.42
N VAL A 178 -3.80 7.04 12.20
CA VAL A 178 -3.09 8.20 12.74
C VAL A 178 -1.83 8.47 11.92
N LYS A 179 -1.72 9.67 11.36
CA LYS A 179 -0.65 10.05 10.42
C LYS A 179 0.56 10.57 11.19
N THR A 180 1.77 10.21 10.75
CA THR A 180 3.00 10.83 11.28
C THR A 180 3.10 12.29 10.82
N PRO A 181 3.97 13.11 11.44
CA PRO A 181 4.21 14.49 10.98
C PRO A 181 4.60 14.58 9.50
N GLU A 182 5.42 13.66 9.00
CA GLU A 182 5.83 13.59 7.59
C GLU A 182 4.66 13.18 6.68
N GLU A 183 3.78 12.29 7.15
CA GLU A 183 2.57 11.93 6.40
C GLU A 183 1.60 13.10 6.29
N ILE A 184 1.45 13.91 7.35
CA ILE A 184 0.63 15.12 7.32
C ILE A 184 1.14 16.09 6.26
N GLN A 185 2.46 16.27 6.15
CA GLN A 185 3.05 17.10 5.08
C GLN A 185 2.71 16.58 3.69
N LEU A 186 2.76 15.26 3.47
CA LEU A 186 2.34 14.65 2.21
C LEU A 186 0.84 14.80 1.94
N MET A 187 0.00 14.74 2.98
CA MET A 187 -1.45 14.97 2.85
C MET A 187 -1.76 16.41 2.45
N ILE A 188 -1.02 17.39 2.99
CA ILE A 188 -1.14 18.80 2.62
C ILE A 188 -0.69 19.01 1.16
N LEU A 189 0.45 18.41 0.79
CA LEU A 189 0.94 18.44 -0.59
C LEU A 189 -0.09 17.87 -1.57
N ASN A 190 -0.66 16.70 -1.26
CA ASN A 190 -1.71 16.08 -2.06
C ASN A 190 -3.01 16.89 -2.09
N GLY A 191 -3.32 17.64 -1.03
CA GLY A 191 -4.44 18.57 -1.02
C GLY A 191 -4.29 19.67 -2.07
N GLY A 192 -3.10 20.29 -2.15
CA GLY A 192 -2.80 21.30 -3.17
C GLY A 192 -2.91 20.75 -4.60
N ALA A 193 -2.47 19.51 -4.82
CA ALA A 193 -2.67 18.80 -6.08
C ALA A 193 -4.15 18.68 -6.46
N GLY A 194 -4.97 18.28 -5.49
CA GLY A 194 -6.42 18.14 -5.66
C GLY A 194 -7.10 19.47 -6.00
N ASP A 195 -6.70 20.57 -5.34
CA ASP A 195 -7.23 21.90 -5.62
C ASP A 195 -6.91 22.35 -7.06
N ALA A 196 -5.68 22.10 -7.53
CA ALA A 196 -5.29 22.39 -8.91
C ALA A 196 -6.10 21.55 -9.92
N MET A 197 -6.24 20.24 -9.67
CA MET A 197 -7.04 19.35 -10.51
C MET A 197 -8.50 19.79 -10.60
N LEU A 198 -9.12 20.17 -9.47
CA LEU A 198 -10.50 20.64 -9.43
C LEU A 198 -10.67 21.99 -10.13
N THR A 199 -9.70 22.89 -10.00
CA THR A 199 -9.71 24.19 -10.70
C THR A 199 -9.75 24.00 -12.21
N GLU A 200 -8.90 23.12 -12.75
CA GLU A 200 -8.88 22.82 -14.19
C GLU A 200 -10.14 22.08 -14.65
N PHE A 201 -10.62 21.15 -13.83
CA PHE A 201 -11.87 20.44 -14.10
C PHE A 201 -13.06 21.39 -14.18
N GLU A 202 -13.22 22.30 -13.21
CA GLU A 202 -14.31 23.29 -13.18
C GLU A 202 -14.26 24.22 -14.39
N ALA A 203 -13.07 24.73 -14.74
CA ALA A 203 -12.87 25.59 -15.91
C ALA A 203 -13.25 24.91 -17.24
N ALA A 204 -13.17 23.57 -17.31
CA ALA A 204 -13.53 22.80 -18.49
C ALA A 204 -15.04 22.51 -18.63
N ILE A 205 -15.84 22.70 -17.56
CA ILE A 205 -17.28 22.43 -17.58
C ILE A 205 -17.98 23.42 -18.51
N ARG A 206 -18.60 22.90 -19.57
CA ARG A 206 -19.41 23.67 -20.52
C ARG A 206 -20.44 22.78 -21.21
N PRO A 207 -21.60 23.32 -21.63
CA PRO A 207 -22.59 22.53 -22.39
C PRO A 207 -21.95 21.81 -23.58
N GLY A 208 -22.28 20.52 -23.73
CA GLY A 208 -21.80 19.68 -24.83
C GLY A 208 -20.48 18.95 -24.57
N ILE A 209 -19.76 19.21 -23.47
CA ILE A 209 -18.63 18.36 -23.06
C ILE A 209 -19.14 17.03 -22.49
N ARG A 210 -18.45 15.92 -22.79
CA ARG A 210 -18.78 14.60 -22.26
C ARG A 210 -18.03 14.34 -20.95
N GLU A 211 -18.61 13.51 -20.09
CA GLU A 211 -18.05 13.20 -18.77
C GLU A 211 -16.64 12.58 -18.84
N TYR A 212 -16.36 11.73 -19.83
CA TYR A 212 -15.02 11.14 -19.98
C TYR A 212 -13.96 12.16 -20.45
N GLU A 213 -14.37 13.23 -21.15
CA GLU A 213 -13.46 14.31 -21.54
C GLU A 213 -13.06 15.14 -20.32
N LEU A 214 -14.04 15.41 -19.44
CA LEU A 214 -13.78 16.03 -18.12
C LEU A 214 -12.87 15.16 -17.25
N LEU A 215 -13.08 13.83 -17.23
CA LEU A 215 -12.16 12.91 -16.56
C LEU A 215 -10.75 12.98 -17.17
N GLY A 216 -10.64 13.14 -18.50
CA GLY A 216 -9.36 13.35 -19.19
C GLY A 216 -8.63 14.60 -18.70
N VAL A 217 -9.34 15.72 -18.54
CA VAL A 217 -8.78 16.96 -17.95
C VAL A 217 -8.27 16.71 -16.54
N LEU A 218 -9.06 16.06 -15.69
CA LEU A 218 -8.69 15.75 -14.31
C LEU A 218 -7.39 14.93 -14.22
N ASN A 219 -7.27 13.89 -15.05
CA ASN A 219 -6.08 13.04 -15.07
C ASN A 219 -4.86 13.78 -15.61
N LYS A 220 -5.03 14.60 -16.66
CA LYS A 220 -3.95 15.42 -17.20
C LYS A 220 -3.42 16.38 -16.14
N ALA A 221 -4.31 17.09 -15.45
CA ALA A 221 -3.94 18.02 -14.38
C ALA A 221 -3.13 17.31 -13.29
N LEU A 222 -3.55 16.12 -12.87
CA LEU A 222 -2.78 15.32 -11.90
C LEU A 222 -1.33 15.09 -12.36
N PHE A 223 -1.13 14.71 -13.62
CA PHE A 223 0.20 14.44 -14.15
C PHE A 223 1.05 15.69 -14.36
N ASP A 224 0.44 16.79 -14.80
CA ASP A 224 1.16 18.05 -15.02
C ASP A 224 1.70 18.64 -13.71
N HIS A 225 0.94 18.53 -12.62
CA HIS A 225 1.30 19.13 -11.33
C HIS A 225 2.10 18.17 -10.42
N HIS A 226 1.87 16.85 -10.51
CA HIS A 226 2.37 15.88 -9.53
C HIS A 226 2.67 14.47 -10.07
N GLY A 227 2.71 14.28 -11.40
CA GLY A 227 3.06 13.02 -12.08
C GLY A 227 4.56 12.79 -12.24
#